data_AF-A0A2H5N5B5-F1
#
_entry.id   AF-A0A2H5N5B5-F1
#
_cell.length_a   1.000
_cell.length_b   1.000
_cell.length_c   1.000
_cell.angle_alpha   90.00
_cell.angle_beta   90.00
_cell.angle_gamma   90.00
#
_symmetry.space_group_name_H-M   'P 1'
#
loop_
_entity.id
_entity.type
_entity.pdbx_description
1 polymer ?
#
loop_
_entity_poly.entity_id
_entity_poly.type
_entity_poly.pdbx_seq_one_letter_code
_entity_poly.pdbx_strand_id
1 'polypeptide(L)'
;MLLKYLTLSLVTLVKNSLTSGIVLEDFDTAFTNKFYHSHLDDMANINSSAVVAAASLIARSLYILASDNNDRHSSVLGAINVNTSLVEELMGCLLSCKPGLSCEMVKNYIAPANVCPSHYVGVVIGEPSFKPYLGYVDDVSRFVWNFLADRTSTPKENASSRCSKDCTNEDEVCIRAEINGKGVCVISTTSLNVADHRYVPAYSTRLMFESGTWNVLPPNSSDSMGSVDPVWTESNWNTIGLRVYTIQNGAYDHLILIGGITVTILAYFMIALARSFITKALKRD
;
A
#
# COMPACT_ATOMS: atom_id res chain seq x y z
N MET A 1 -11.00 5.34 1.32
CA MET A 1 -9.71 5.57 0.63
C MET A 1 -9.78 6.55 -0.54
N LEU A 2 -10.79 6.45 -1.43
CA LEU A 2 -10.97 7.39 -2.57
C LEU A 2 -10.87 8.87 -2.18
N LEU A 3 -11.30 9.25 -0.98
CA LEU A 3 -11.31 10.65 -0.55
C LEU A 3 -9.93 11.26 -0.26
N LYS A 4 -8.89 10.51 0.10
CA LYS A 4 -7.53 11.08 0.26
C LYS A 4 -6.91 11.45 -1.08
N TYR A 5 -7.21 10.66 -2.12
CA TYR A 5 -6.88 10.99 -3.50
C TYR A 5 -7.78 12.11 -4.04
N LEU A 6 -9.05 12.16 -3.61
CA LEU A 6 -9.97 13.24 -3.96
C LEU A 6 -9.56 14.59 -3.34
N THR A 7 -9.13 14.65 -2.07
CA THR A 7 -8.64 15.91 -1.47
C THR A 7 -7.37 16.39 -2.15
N LEU A 8 -6.43 15.51 -2.52
CA LEU A 8 -5.24 15.92 -3.28
C LEU A 8 -5.60 16.39 -4.72
N SER A 9 -6.62 15.80 -5.34
CA SER A 9 -7.07 16.15 -6.70
C SER A 9 -7.96 17.41 -6.75
N LEU A 10 -8.78 17.66 -5.72
CA LEU A 10 -9.53 18.92 -5.56
C LEU A 10 -8.58 20.09 -5.28
N VAL A 11 -7.58 19.88 -4.43
CA VAL A 11 -6.51 20.84 -4.13
C VAL A 11 -5.77 21.27 -5.40
N THR A 12 -5.49 20.35 -6.34
CA THR A 12 -4.83 20.70 -7.61
C THR A 12 -5.77 21.38 -8.62
N LEU A 13 -7.05 20.99 -8.70
CA LEU A 13 -8.04 21.66 -9.56
C LEU A 13 -8.34 23.09 -9.09
N VAL A 14 -8.38 23.35 -7.77
CA VAL A 14 -8.58 24.70 -7.21
C VAL A 14 -7.42 25.65 -7.58
N LYS A 15 -6.22 25.13 -7.82
CA LYS A 15 -5.07 25.94 -8.28
C LYS A 15 -5.29 26.53 -9.68
N ASN A 16 -6.14 25.90 -10.51
CA ASN A 16 -6.47 26.41 -11.84
C ASN A 16 -7.99 26.65 -11.99
N SER A 17 -8.42 27.86 -11.63
CA SER A 17 -9.82 28.31 -11.75
C SER A 17 -10.41 28.25 -13.18
N LEU A 18 -9.58 28.07 -14.21
CA LEU A 18 -10.03 27.97 -15.60
C LEU A 18 -10.46 26.55 -16.00
N THR A 19 -10.19 25.54 -15.16
CA THR A 19 -10.56 24.15 -15.45
C THR A 19 -11.90 23.82 -14.80
N SER A 20 -12.88 23.43 -15.60
CA SER A 20 -14.16 22.92 -15.08
C SER A 20 -13.96 21.52 -14.49
N GLY A 21 -14.33 21.35 -13.22
CA GLY A 21 -14.30 20.07 -12.51
C GLY A 21 -15.69 19.67 -12.03
N ILE A 22 -15.94 18.38 -11.96
CA ILE A 22 -17.17 17.81 -11.38
C ILE A 22 -16.74 16.78 -10.34
N VAL A 23 -17.38 16.83 -9.17
CA VAL A 23 -17.24 15.82 -8.11
C VAL A 23 -18.54 15.01 -8.07
N LEU A 24 -18.42 13.69 -8.12
CA LEU A 24 -19.54 12.78 -7.95
C LEU A 24 -19.43 12.13 -6.57
N GLU A 25 -20.44 12.33 -5.75
CA GLU A 25 -20.51 11.87 -4.37
C GLU A 25 -21.89 11.28 -4.04
N ASP A 26 -21.98 10.55 -2.93
CA ASP A 26 -23.19 9.88 -2.44
C ASP A 26 -23.89 10.66 -1.31
N PHE A 27 -23.50 11.92 -1.10
CA PHE A 27 -24.05 12.81 -0.08
C PHE A 27 -24.02 14.27 -0.53
N ASP A 28 -24.85 15.13 0.07
CA ASP A 28 -24.88 16.57 -0.26
C ASP A 28 -24.08 17.42 0.74
N THR A 29 -24.22 17.16 2.05
CA THR A 29 -23.63 18.03 3.10
C THR A 29 -22.77 17.30 4.11
N ALA A 30 -23.05 16.02 4.38
CA ALA A 30 -22.32 15.22 5.35
C ALA A 30 -22.25 13.76 4.87
N PHE A 31 -21.14 13.08 5.13
CA PHE A 31 -20.94 11.70 4.68
C PHE A 31 -22.09 10.80 5.09
N THR A 32 -22.66 10.10 4.11
CA THR A 32 -23.62 9.01 4.35
C THR A 32 -22.94 7.85 5.10
N ASN A 33 -21.65 7.63 4.84
CA ASN A 33 -20.86 6.59 5.51
C ASN A 33 -20.57 6.92 6.99
N LYS A 34 -21.16 6.12 7.89
CA LYS A 34 -21.00 6.25 9.35
C LYS A 34 -19.65 5.73 9.87
N PHE A 35 -18.93 4.95 9.08
CA PHE A 35 -17.69 4.28 9.45
C PHE A 35 -16.48 4.83 8.70
N TYR A 36 -16.57 6.02 8.11
CA TYR A 36 -15.52 6.64 7.30
C TYR A 36 -14.09 6.47 7.89
N HIS A 37 -13.22 5.75 7.16
CA HIS A 37 -11.84 5.37 7.55
C HIS A 37 -11.70 4.57 8.87
N SER A 38 -12.77 3.92 9.32
CA SER A 38 -12.72 2.98 10.44
C SER A 38 -12.42 1.57 9.96
N HIS A 39 -12.00 0.70 10.89
CA HIS A 39 -11.89 -0.74 10.66
C HIS A 39 -13.24 -1.43 10.39
N LEU A 40 -14.35 -0.72 10.65
CA LEU A 40 -15.72 -1.15 10.33
C LEU A 40 -16.19 -0.68 8.95
N ASP A 41 -15.35 0.05 8.20
CA ASP A 41 -15.63 0.46 6.82
C ASP A 41 -15.33 -0.70 5.86
N ASP A 42 -16.21 -1.70 5.88
CA ASP A 42 -16.04 -2.94 5.13
C ASP A 42 -17.06 -3.10 3.99
N MET A 43 -16.95 -4.21 3.26
CA MET A 43 -17.81 -4.53 2.14
C MET A 43 -19.31 -4.59 2.50
N ALA A 44 -19.68 -4.89 3.74
CA ALA A 44 -21.08 -4.94 4.15
C ALA A 44 -21.75 -3.55 4.10
N ASN A 45 -20.94 -2.49 4.09
CA ASN A 45 -21.40 -1.11 4.01
C ASN A 45 -21.53 -0.60 2.56
N ILE A 46 -21.24 -1.44 1.55
CA ILE A 46 -21.18 -1.02 0.14
C ILE A 46 -22.17 -1.82 -0.72
N ASN A 47 -22.94 -1.11 -1.55
CA ASN A 47 -23.88 -1.74 -2.48
C ASN A 47 -23.24 -1.89 -3.88
N SER A 48 -23.00 -3.14 -4.31
CA SER A 48 -22.40 -3.44 -5.61
C SER A 48 -23.20 -2.90 -6.80
N SER A 49 -24.54 -2.96 -6.74
CA SER A 49 -25.40 -2.45 -7.82
C SER A 49 -25.27 -0.94 -8.02
N ALA A 50 -25.06 -0.18 -6.92
CA ALA A 50 -24.82 1.25 -6.98
C ALA A 50 -23.46 1.56 -7.63
N VAL A 51 -22.43 0.78 -7.33
CA VAL A 51 -21.11 0.90 -7.96
C VAL A 51 -21.19 0.64 -9.47
N VAL A 52 -21.93 -0.39 -9.90
CA VAL A 52 -22.14 -0.70 -11.32
C VAL A 52 -22.89 0.44 -12.04
N ALA A 53 -23.92 0.99 -11.42
CA ALA A 53 -24.67 2.13 -11.98
C ALA A 53 -23.79 3.38 -12.11
N ALA A 54 -23.01 3.71 -11.07
CA ALA A 54 -22.08 4.83 -11.09
C ALA A 54 -20.99 4.65 -12.16
N ALA A 55 -20.39 3.45 -12.26
CA ALA A 55 -19.39 3.15 -13.28
C ALA A 55 -19.96 3.27 -14.70
N SER A 56 -21.21 2.83 -14.91
CA SER A 56 -21.89 2.93 -16.21
C SER A 56 -22.15 4.38 -16.60
N LEU A 57 -22.57 5.21 -15.64
CA LEU A 57 -22.78 6.64 -15.82
C LEU A 57 -21.47 7.34 -16.17
N ILE A 58 -20.40 7.07 -15.42
CA ILE A 58 -19.07 7.66 -15.66
C ILE A 58 -18.54 7.26 -17.04
N ALA A 59 -18.59 5.98 -17.40
CA ALA A 59 -18.10 5.49 -18.69
C ALA A 59 -18.82 6.16 -19.87
N ARG A 60 -20.15 6.27 -19.83
CA ARG A 60 -20.93 6.94 -20.86
C ARG A 60 -20.68 8.44 -20.90
N SER A 61 -20.53 9.09 -19.74
CA SER A 61 -20.24 10.52 -19.67
C SER A 61 -18.86 10.85 -20.24
N LEU A 62 -17.84 10.06 -19.90
CA LEU A 62 -16.49 10.20 -20.47
C LEU A 62 -16.50 9.97 -21.98
N TYR A 63 -17.26 8.99 -22.47
CA TYR A 63 -17.43 8.78 -23.90
C TYR A 63 -18.03 10.01 -24.59
N ILE A 64 -19.11 10.59 -24.05
CA ILE A 64 -19.76 11.80 -24.61
C ILE A 64 -18.82 13.00 -24.60
N LEU A 65 -17.96 13.13 -23.58
CA LEU A 65 -16.99 14.21 -23.46
C LEU A 65 -15.81 14.06 -24.43
N ALA A 66 -15.36 12.82 -24.67
CA ALA A 66 -14.26 12.53 -25.58
C ALA A 66 -14.71 12.43 -27.06
N SER A 67 -16.00 12.25 -27.30
CA SER A 67 -16.61 12.06 -28.62
C SER A 67 -17.04 13.39 -29.24
N ASP A 68 -16.67 13.61 -30.49
CA ASP A 68 -17.19 14.71 -31.30
C ASP A 68 -18.70 14.53 -31.57
N ASN A 69 -19.41 15.64 -31.81
CA ASN A 69 -20.89 15.71 -31.86
C ASN A 69 -21.60 14.68 -32.78
N ASN A 70 -20.89 14.02 -33.70
CA ASN A 70 -21.45 13.09 -34.67
C ASN A 70 -21.60 11.64 -34.15
N ASP A 71 -20.94 11.26 -33.05
CA ASP A 71 -20.91 9.87 -32.55
C ASP A 71 -21.78 9.66 -31.28
N ARG A 72 -22.64 10.64 -30.96
CA ARG A 72 -23.59 10.59 -29.83
C ARG A 72 -24.86 9.76 -30.10
N HIS A 73 -24.74 8.70 -30.89
CA HIS A 73 -25.86 7.82 -31.20
C HIS A 73 -26.21 6.96 -29.97
N SER A 74 -27.50 6.87 -29.65
CA SER A 74 -28.02 6.11 -28.49
C SER A 74 -27.64 4.62 -28.53
N SER A 75 -27.42 4.06 -29.73
CA SER A 75 -26.95 2.69 -29.94
C SER A 75 -25.55 2.46 -29.38
N VAL A 76 -24.62 3.41 -29.56
CA VAL A 76 -23.25 3.29 -29.06
C VAL A 76 -23.22 3.44 -27.54
N LEU A 77 -23.97 4.41 -27.00
CA LEU A 77 -24.12 4.56 -25.55
C LEU A 77 -24.77 3.33 -24.90
N GLY A 78 -25.71 2.69 -25.59
CA GLY A 78 -26.34 1.44 -25.15
C GLY A 78 -25.37 0.25 -25.18
N ALA A 79 -24.38 0.25 -26.07
CA ALA A 79 -23.34 -0.78 -26.15
C ALA A 79 -22.28 -0.65 -25.04
N ILE A 80 -22.07 0.56 -24.50
CA ILE A 80 -21.21 0.77 -23.32
C ILE A 80 -21.93 0.19 -22.11
N ASN A 81 -21.45 -0.96 -21.66
CA ASN A 81 -21.99 -1.69 -20.52
C ASN A 81 -20.87 -2.12 -19.58
N VAL A 82 -21.11 -1.95 -18.27
CA VAL A 82 -20.20 -2.40 -17.23
C VAL A 82 -20.46 -3.87 -16.96
N ASN A 83 -19.38 -4.65 -16.86
CA ASN A 83 -19.47 -6.04 -16.46
C ASN A 83 -19.68 -6.14 -14.95
N THR A 84 -20.90 -6.49 -14.52
CA THR A 84 -21.27 -6.65 -13.11
C THR A 84 -20.39 -7.66 -12.37
N SER A 85 -20.11 -8.81 -12.99
CA SER A 85 -19.28 -9.85 -12.38
C SER A 85 -17.86 -9.37 -12.12
N LEU A 86 -17.32 -8.53 -13.01
CA LEU A 86 -16.00 -7.93 -12.82
C LEU A 86 -15.99 -6.96 -11.64
N VAL A 87 -17.04 -6.16 -11.47
CA VAL A 87 -17.16 -5.23 -10.34
C VAL A 87 -17.24 -6.00 -9.02
N GLU A 88 -18.07 -7.03 -8.96
CA GLU A 88 -18.20 -7.86 -7.75
C GLU A 88 -16.90 -8.59 -7.41
N GLU A 89 -16.19 -9.10 -8.40
CA GLU A 89 -14.89 -9.74 -8.19
C GLU A 89 -13.83 -8.73 -7.69
N LEU A 90 -13.75 -7.55 -8.31
CA LEU A 90 -12.85 -6.47 -7.85
C LEU A 90 -13.16 -6.03 -6.42
N MET A 91 -14.44 -5.87 -6.08
CA MET A 91 -14.87 -5.60 -4.71
C MET A 91 -14.42 -6.73 -3.78
N GLY A 92 -14.68 -7.99 -4.16
CA GLY A 92 -14.24 -9.21 -3.49
C GLY A 92 -12.75 -9.22 -3.13
N CYS A 93 -11.91 -8.82 -4.09
CA CYS A 93 -10.46 -8.82 -3.95
C CYS A 93 -9.93 -7.61 -3.17
N LEU A 94 -10.52 -6.43 -3.36
CA LEU A 94 -9.99 -5.17 -2.85
C LEU A 94 -10.63 -4.71 -1.54
N LEU A 95 -11.81 -5.19 -1.17
CA LEU A 95 -12.58 -4.68 -0.03
C LEU A 95 -12.85 -5.74 1.05
N SER A 96 -12.31 -6.95 0.89
CA SER A 96 -12.45 -8.05 1.86
C SER A 96 -11.11 -8.74 2.10
N CYS A 97 -10.94 -9.36 3.26
CA CYS A 97 -9.83 -10.27 3.55
C CYS A 97 -10.05 -11.69 3.01
N LYS A 98 -11.27 -12.03 2.60
CA LYS A 98 -11.66 -13.36 2.11
C LYS A 98 -12.54 -13.21 0.86
N PRO A 99 -12.07 -13.58 -0.34
CA PRO A 99 -10.72 -14.10 -0.64
C PRO A 99 -9.62 -13.03 -0.59
N GLY A 100 -9.97 -11.74 -0.66
CA GLY A 100 -9.01 -10.63 -0.69
C GLY A 100 -8.02 -10.73 -1.84
N LEU A 101 -6.78 -10.31 -1.60
CA LEU A 101 -5.70 -10.36 -2.59
C LEU A 101 -5.31 -11.80 -2.99
N SER A 102 -5.83 -12.82 -2.31
CA SER A 102 -5.67 -14.23 -2.72
C SER A 102 -6.69 -14.69 -3.78
N CYS A 103 -7.56 -13.82 -4.26
CA CYS A 103 -8.48 -14.12 -5.36
C CYS A 103 -7.72 -14.46 -6.66
N GLU A 104 -8.36 -15.20 -7.55
CA GLU A 104 -7.74 -15.67 -8.80
C GLU A 104 -7.30 -14.50 -9.69
N MET A 105 -8.13 -13.46 -9.80
CA MET A 105 -7.79 -12.26 -10.56
C MET A 105 -6.47 -11.64 -10.10
N VAL A 106 -6.28 -11.39 -8.81
CA VAL A 106 -5.05 -10.77 -8.28
C VAL A 106 -3.83 -11.68 -8.50
N LYS A 107 -3.99 -12.98 -8.27
CA LYS A 107 -2.96 -14.00 -8.50
C LYS A 107 -2.51 -14.13 -9.96
N ASN A 108 -3.30 -13.61 -10.90
CA ASN A 108 -2.94 -13.55 -12.32
C ASN A 108 -2.11 -12.30 -12.68
N TYR A 109 -1.96 -11.33 -11.77
CA TYR A 109 -1.15 -10.13 -12.00
C TYR A 109 0.06 -9.98 -11.08
N ILE A 110 -0.07 -10.30 -9.80
CA ILE A 110 0.98 -10.06 -8.81
C ILE A 110 1.19 -11.25 -7.88
N ALA A 111 2.32 -11.25 -7.18
CA ALA A 111 2.54 -12.08 -6.01
C ALA A 111 2.29 -11.20 -4.75
N PRO A 112 1.09 -11.25 -4.15
CA PRO A 112 0.78 -10.43 -2.99
C PRO A 112 1.54 -10.94 -1.76
N ALA A 113 2.02 -10.02 -0.92
CA ALA A 113 2.65 -10.33 0.35
C ALA A 113 1.60 -10.59 1.44
N ASN A 114 0.42 -9.96 1.34
CA ASN A 114 -0.65 -10.08 2.30
C ASN A 114 -1.96 -10.54 1.63
N VAL A 115 -2.80 -11.25 2.39
CA VAL A 115 -4.13 -11.67 1.91
C VAL A 115 -5.15 -10.53 2.03
N CYS A 116 -5.10 -9.78 3.12
CA CYS A 116 -5.96 -8.63 3.34
C CYS A 116 -5.45 -7.42 2.55
N PRO A 117 -6.27 -6.80 1.69
CA PRO A 117 -5.91 -5.56 1.02
C PRO A 117 -5.74 -4.44 2.06
N SER A 118 -4.61 -3.74 2.01
CA SER A 118 -4.39 -2.53 2.79
C SER A 118 -4.53 -1.32 1.88
N HIS A 119 -5.40 -0.41 2.29
CA HIS A 119 -5.63 0.88 1.63
C HIS A 119 -4.85 2.01 2.29
N TYR A 120 -3.88 1.65 3.14
CA TYR A 120 -2.92 2.59 3.69
C TYR A 120 -1.88 2.92 2.62
N VAL A 121 -1.59 4.20 2.44
CA VAL A 121 -0.69 4.72 1.38
C VAL A 121 0.78 4.37 1.60
N GLY A 122 1.14 3.83 2.77
CA GLY A 122 2.52 3.48 3.09
C GLY A 122 3.40 4.72 3.33
N VAL A 123 4.72 4.50 3.25
CA VAL A 123 5.75 5.52 3.50
C VAL A 123 6.74 5.51 2.35
N VAL A 124 7.08 6.69 1.83
CA VAL A 124 8.18 6.84 0.88
C VAL A 124 9.49 6.92 1.67
N ILE A 125 10.23 5.81 1.70
CA ILE A 125 11.42 5.66 2.56
C ILE A 125 12.64 6.39 1.99
N GLY A 126 12.87 6.28 0.68
CA GLY A 126 14.07 6.79 0.01
C GLY A 126 13.76 7.87 -1.03
N GLU A 127 14.70 8.05 -1.95
CA GLU A 127 14.56 8.98 -3.06
C GLU A 127 13.30 8.65 -3.90
N PRO A 128 12.40 9.61 -4.12
CA PRO A 128 11.26 9.43 -5.00
C PRO A 128 11.71 9.03 -6.40
N SER A 129 11.18 7.91 -6.90
CA SER A 129 11.53 7.38 -8.20
C SER A 129 10.30 6.85 -8.92
N PHE A 130 10.30 6.96 -10.24
CA PHE A 130 9.27 6.36 -11.09
C PHE A 130 9.44 4.86 -11.32
N LYS A 131 10.59 4.31 -10.89
CA LYS A 131 10.90 2.88 -10.81
C LYS A 131 11.26 2.52 -9.34
N PRO A 132 10.30 2.67 -8.40
CA PRO A 132 10.55 2.35 -7.01
C PRO A 132 10.89 0.86 -6.85
N TYR A 133 11.62 0.53 -5.79
CA TYR A 133 11.75 -0.86 -5.38
C TYR A 133 10.37 -1.43 -5.08
N LEU A 134 9.99 -2.52 -5.75
CA LEU A 134 8.63 -3.08 -5.66
C LEU A 134 8.22 -3.48 -4.24
N GLY A 135 9.18 -3.82 -3.37
CA GLY A 135 8.89 -4.12 -1.97
C GLY A 135 8.46 -2.90 -1.14
N TYR A 136 8.56 -1.68 -1.69
CA TYR A 136 8.03 -0.45 -1.09
C TYR A 136 6.71 0.00 -1.71
N VAL A 137 6.24 -0.68 -2.77
CA VAL A 137 4.94 -0.39 -3.37
C VAL A 137 3.92 -1.39 -2.80
N ASP A 138 2.82 -0.87 -2.29
CA ASP A 138 1.78 -1.70 -1.70
C ASP A 138 1.13 -2.64 -2.73
N ASP A 139 0.67 -3.80 -2.26
CA ASP A 139 0.10 -4.84 -3.12
C ASP A 139 -1.11 -4.34 -3.92
N VAL A 140 -1.91 -3.42 -3.36
CA VAL A 140 -3.10 -2.86 -4.03
C VAL A 140 -2.67 -2.00 -5.22
N SER A 141 -1.73 -1.09 -5.04
CA SER A 141 -1.18 -0.25 -6.12
C SER A 141 -0.51 -1.08 -7.20
N ARG A 142 0.28 -2.11 -6.82
CA ARG A 142 0.91 -3.03 -7.79
C ARG A 142 -0.14 -3.78 -8.62
N PHE A 143 -1.19 -4.28 -7.98
CA PHE A 143 -2.30 -4.93 -8.67
C PHE A 143 -3.06 -3.97 -9.58
N VAL A 144 -3.50 -2.82 -9.07
CA VAL A 144 -4.29 -1.84 -9.82
C VAL A 144 -3.53 -1.35 -11.05
N TRP A 145 -2.23 -1.09 -10.92
CA TRP A 145 -1.39 -0.70 -12.05
C TRP A 145 -1.34 -1.78 -13.13
N ASN A 146 -1.05 -3.03 -12.76
CA ASN A 146 -0.99 -4.16 -13.70
C ASN A 146 -2.36 -4.44 -14.35
N PHE A 147 -3.44 -4.39 -13.56
CA PHE A 147 -4.79 -4.62 -14.01
C PHE A 147 -5.25 -3.55 -14.99
N LEU A 148 -5.03 -2.26 -14.66
CA LEU A 148 -5.36 -1.16 -15.55
C LEU A 148 -4.55 -1.24 -16.84
N ALA A 149 -3.23 -1.49 -16.74
CA ALA A 149 -2.37 -1.60 -17.90
C ALA A 149 -2.82 -2.70 -18.88
N ASP A 150 -3.29 -3.84 -18.38
CA ASP A 150 -3.85 -4.90 -19.22
C ASP A 150 -5.20 -4.49 -19.83
N ARG A 151 -6.11 -3.91 -19.04
CA ARG A 151 -7.46 -3.53 -19.49
C ARG A 151 -7.47 -2.38 -20.49
N THR A 152 -6.50 -1.47 -20.41
CA THR A 152 -6.35 -0.34 -21.35
C THR A 152 -5.35 -0.63 -22.47
N SER A 153 -4.81 -1.86 -22.54
CA SER A 153 -3.85 -2.21 -23.57
C SER A 153 -4.49 -2.29 -24.95
N THR A 154 -3.70 -1.98 -25.98
CA THR A 154 -4.11 -2.23 -27.36
C THR A 154 -3.84 -3.70 -27.72
N PRO A 155 -4.84 -4.46 -28.23
CA PRO A 155 -4.63 -5.85 -28.62
C PRO A 155 -3.57 -5.96 -29.73
N LYS A 156 -2.43 -6.60 -29.45
CA LYS A 156 -1.47 -7.02 -30.48
C LYS A 156 -1.74 -8.47 -30.86
N GLU A 157 -1.87 -8.74 -32.16
CA GLU A 157 -2.04 -10.10 -32.70
C GLU A 157 -0.88 -11.06 -32.36
N ASN A 158 0.27 -10.53 -31.91
CA ASN A 158 1.46 -11.31 -31.54
C ASN A 158 2.08 -10.82 -30.22
N ALA A 159 1.31 -10.83 -29.11
CA ALA A 159 1.81 -10.52 -27.77
C ALA A 159 2.68 -11.66 -27.17
N SER A 160 3.63 -12.19 -27.95
CA SER A 160 4.50 -13.31 -27.56
C SER A 160 5.80 -12.86 -26.90
N SER A 161 6.04 -11.54 -26.76
CA SER A 161 7.20 -11.01 -26.04
C SER A 161 7.03 -11.21 -24.55
N ARG A 162 7.68 -12.27 -24.06
CA ARG A 162 7.86 -12.50 -22.63
C ARG A 162 8.87 -11.51 -22.08
N CYS A 163 8.55 -10.90 -20.97
CA CYS A 163 9.44 -9.98 -20.26
C CYS A 163 9.64 -10.46 -18.82
N SER A 164 10.82 -10.20 -18.26
CA SER A 164 11.09 -10.47 -16.84
C SER A 164 11.18 -9.21 -16.00
N LYS A 165 11.53 -8.06 -16.60
CA LYS A 165 11.62 -6.76 -15.92
C LYS A 165 11.23 -5.59 -16.81
N ASP A 166 11.63 -5.63 -18.06
CA ASP A 166 11.39 -4.56 -19.02
C ASP A 166 11.08 -5.11 -20.41
N CYS A 167 10.49 -4.26 -21.24
CA CYS A 167 10.18 -4.53 -22.64
C CYS A 167 11.21 -3.88 -23.57
N THR A 168 11.32 -4.39 -24.79
CA THR A 168 12.31 -3.88 -25.76
C THR A 168 11.90 -2.53 -26.33
N ASN A 169 10.59 -2.30 -26.46
CA ASN A 169 10.04 -1.06 -27.01
C ASN A 169 9.76 -0.07 -25.88
N GLU A 170 10.10 1.21 -26.08
CA GLU A 170 9.91 2.27 -25.08
C GLU A 170 8.43 2.54 -24.75
N ASP A 171 7.53 2.23 -25.68
CA ASP A 171 6.08 2.38 -25.51
C ASP A 171 5.40 1.15 -24.87
N GLU A 172 6.19 0.13 -24.51
CA GLU A 172 5.70 -1.12 -23.92
C GLU A 172 6.03 -1.20 -22.44
N VAL A 173 5.06 -1.70 -21.67
CA VAL A 173 5.22 -2.00 -20.25
C VAL A 173 5.12 -3.49 -19.99
N CYS A 174 5.98 -3.96 -19.09
CA CYS A 174 6.00 -5.36 -18.66
C CYS A 174 4.98 -5.58 -17.53
N ILE A 175 3.87 -6.26 -17.83
CA ILE A 175 2.85 -6.64 -16.83
C ILE A 175 3.01 -8.10 -16.43
N ARG A 176 2.44 -8.48 -15.27
CA ARG A 176 2.41 -9.87 -14.76
C ARG A 176 3.78 -10.52 -14.49
N ALA A 177 4.85 -9.73 -14.48
CA ALA A 177 6.23 -10.21 -14.38
C ALA A 177 6.54 -10.94 -13.07
N GLU A 178 5.85 -10.59 -11.99
CA GLU A 178 6.05 -11.18 -10.67
C GLU A 178 5.68 -12.66 -10.61
N ILE A 179 4.77 -13.11 -11.49
CA ILE A 179 4.31 -14.48 -11.50
C ILE A 179 5.27 -15.31 -12.34
N ASN A 180 6.08 -16.11 -11.65
CA ASN A 180 7.03 -17.05 -12.25
C ASN A 180 8.06 -16.41 -13.20
N GLY A 181 8.27 -15.09 -13.12
CA GLY A 181 9.22 -14.36 -13.97
C GLY A 181 8.82 -14.26 -15.45
N LYS A 182 7.54 -14.52 -15.77
CA LYS A 182 7.00 -14.61 -17.14
C LYS A 182 5.95 -13.53 -17.38
N GLY A 183 6.39 -12.28 -17.41
CA GLY A 183 5.54 -11.15 -17.78
C GLY A 183 5.24 -11.11 -19.27
N VAL A 184 4.31 -10.21 -19.64
CA VAL A 184 3.91 -9.95 -21.02
C VAL A 184 4.06 -8.45 -21.29
N CYS A 185 4.63 -8.10 -22.44
CA CYS A 185 4.71 -6.72 -22.88
C CYS A 185 3.40 -6.25 -23.50
N VAL A 186 2.89 -5.13 -23.02
CA VAL A 186 1.67 -4.50 -23.55
C VAL A 186 1.91 -3.02 -23.82
N ILE A 187 1.29 -2.49 -24.87
CA ILE A 187 1.23 -1.05 -25.11
C ILE A 187 0.05 -0.53 -24.31
N SER A 188 0.33 0.29 -23.29
CA SER A 188 -0.69 0.87 -22.41
C SER A 188 -0.43 2.35 -22.13
N THR A 189 -1.50 3.13 -22.10
CA THR A 189 -1.49 4.56 -21.77
C THR A 189 -1.20 4.83 -20.29
N THR A 190 -1.17 3.81 -19.44
CA THR A 190 -0.75 3.92 -18.03
C THR A 190 0.73 4.33 -17.86
N SER A 191 1.49 4.40 -18.95
CA SER A 191 2.89 4.86 -19.01
C SER A 191 3.12 5.84 -20.17
N LEU A 192 2.14 6.71 -20.46
CA LEU A 192 2.19 7.59 -21.64
C LEU A 192 3.45 8.49 -21.67
N ASN A 193 4.28 8.28 -22.70
CA ASN A 193 5.30 9.18 -23.28
C ASN A 193 6.52 9.59 -22.45
N VAL A 194 6.93 8.81 -21.44
CA VAL A 194 8.30 8.88 -20.94
C VAL A 194 8.76 7.46 -20.64
N ALA A 195 9.74 6.96 -21.40
CA ALA A 195 10.28 5.59 -21.42
C ALA A 195 10.75 5.01 -20.07
N ASP A 196 10.48 5.69 -18.95
CA ASP A 196 11.04 5.40 -17.63
C ASP A 196 10.02 5.43 -16.48
N HIS A 197 8.73 5.68 -16.73
CA HIS A 197 7.78 5.98 -15.65
C HIS A 197 6.71 4.89 -15.44
N ARG A 198 6.92 4.01 -14.45
CA ARG A 198 5.90 3.03 -14.03
C ARG A 198 4.92 3.61 -13.00
N TYR A 199 5.43 4.28 -11.98
CA TYR A 199 4.63 4.83 -10.89
C TYR A 199 4.86 6.33 -10.76
N VAL A 200 3.83 7.11 -10.44
CA VAL A 200 4.00 8.52 -10.09
C VAL A 200 4.16 8.63 -8.58
N PRO A 201 5.31 9.10 -8.06
CA PRO A 201 5.49 9.26 -6.62
C PRO A 201 4.54 10.35 -6.10
N ALA A 202 3.77 10.01 -5.06
CA ALA A 202 2.82 10.92 -4.42
C ALA A 202 3.29 11.25 -3.00
N TYR A 203 3.79 12.46 -2.79
CA TYR A 203 4.24 12.98 -1.51
C TYR A 203 4.01 14.49 -1.45
N SER A 204 4.07 15.08 -0.26
CA SER A 204 3.90 16.52 -0.06
C SER A 204 4.98 17.30 -0.82
N THR A 205 4.60 18.36 -1.52
CA THR A 205 5.54 19.27 -2.21
C THR A 205 6.43 20.04 -1.23
N ARG A 206 6.06 20.04 0.05
CA ARG A 206 6.87 20.58 1.15
C ARG A 206 7.95 19.62 1.64
N LEU A 207 8.04 18.41 1.09
CA LEU A 207 9.09 17.47 1.40
C LEU A 207 10.08 17.41 0.24
N MET A 208 11.37 17.47 0.57
CA MET A 208 12.45 17.39 -0.41
C MET A 208 13.47 16.36 0.06
N PHE A 209 13.83 15.43 -0.81
CA PHE A 209 14.84 14.43 -0.51
C PHE A 209 16.21 14.92 -0.99
N GLU A 210 17.14 15.14 -0.06
CA GLU A 210 18.51 15.55 -0.37
C GLU A 210 19.51 14.76 0.47
N SER A 211 20.55 14.25 -0.20
CA SER A 211 21.69 13.59 0.44
C SER A 211 21.30 12.46 1.41
N GLY A 212 20.23 11.71 1.10
CA GLY A 212 19.77 10.59 1.92
C GLY A 212 18.79 10.97 3.04
N THR A 213 18.34 12.23 3.07
CA THR A 213 17.48 12.75 4.14
C THR A 213 16.29 13.52 3.60
N TRP A 214 15.16 13.41 4.28
CA TRP A 214 13.97 14.19 4.01
C TRP A 214 14.02 15.53 4.76
N ASN A 215 13.96 16.62 4.01
CA ASN A 215 13.92 17.99 4.50
C ASN A 215 12.51 18.57 4.34
N VAL A 216 12.05 19.30 5.34
CA VAL A 216 10.77 20.03 5.28
C VAL A 216 11.05 21.44 4.77
N LEU A 217 10.48 21.75 3.61
CA LEU A 217 10.52 23.07 3.02
C LEU A 217 9.54 24.02 3.75
N PRO A 218 9.92 25.31 3.89
CA PRO A 218 9.00 26.32 4.41
C PRO A 218 7.80 26.48 3.46
N PRO A 219 6.61 26.81 3.99
CA PRO A 219 5.45 27.05 3.16
C PRO A 219 5.70 28.25 2.24
N ASN A 220 5.37 28.10 0.95
CA ASN A 220 5.48 29.20 0.01
C ASN A 220 4.26 30.13 0.14
N SER A 221 4.46 31.32 0.69
CA SER A 221 3.37 32.30 0.90
C SER A 221 2.69 32.80 -0.38
N SER A 222 3.33 32.68 -1.54
CA SER A 222 2.72 33.03 -2.84
C SER A 222 1.88 31.91 -3.44
N ASP A 223 2.04 30.68 -2.95
CA ASP A 223 1.21 29.53 -3.31
C ASP A 223 0.24 29.25 -2.16
N SER A 224 -0.99 29.77 -2.29
CA SER A 224 -2.03 29.53 -1.29
C SER A 224 -2.23 28.03 -1.01
N MET A 225 -2.04 27.18 -2.03
CA MET A 225 -2.17 25.74 -1.88
C MET A 225 -0.91 25.11 -1.26
N GLY A 226 0.27 25.63 -1.60
CA GLY A 226 1.53 25.24 -0.96
C GLY A 226 1.57 25.56 0.54
N SER A 227 0.80 26.56 0.99
CA SER A 227 0.68 26.89 2.42
C SER A 227 -0.13 25.87 3.23
N VAL A 228 -1.08 25.17 2.59
CA VAL A 228 -1.95 24.16 3.22
C VAL A 228 -1.56 22.73 2.87
N ASP A 229 -0.47 22.54 2.12
CA ASP A 229 0.03 21.23 1.74
C ASP A 229 0.42 20.42 3.01
N PRO A 230 -0.22 19.25 3.23
CA PRO A 230 -0.06 18.50 4.47
C PRO A 230 1.28 17.78 4.54
N VAL A 231 1.98 17.92 5.66
CA VAL A 231 3.20 17.18 5.94
C VAL A 231 2.89 16.08 6.96
N TRP A 232 2.92 14.83 6.53
CA TRP A 232 2.75 13.65 7.37
C TRP A 232 4.00 12.77 7.30
N THR A 233 4.51 12.38 8.45
CA THR A 233 5.64 11.47 8.59
C THR A 233 5.27 10.35 9.56
N GLU A 234 5.64 9.13 9.22
CA GLU A 234 5.45 7.96 10.08
C GLU A 234 6.75 7.65 10.83
N SER A 235 6.62 7.27 12.11
CA SER A 235 7.78 6.90 12.94
C SER A 235 8.36 5.57 12.45
N ASN A 236 9.69 5.45 12.45
CA ASN A 236 10.32 4.15 12.25
C ASN A 236 10.15 3.26 13.49
N TRP A 237 9.90 1.97 13.29
CA TRP A 237 9.93 0.94 14.34
C TRP A 237 10.73 -0.26 13.86
N ASN A 238 11.27 -1.05 14.79
CA ASN A 238 12.05 -2.25 14.45
C ASN A 238 11.13 -3.48 14.30
N THR A 239 10.53 -3.94 15.40
CA THR A 239 9.60 -5.07 15.37
C THR A 239 8.48 -4.80 16.35
N ILE A 240 7.25 -4.87 15.84
CA ILE A 240 6.04 -4.82 16.66
C ILE A 240 5.66 -6.27 16.94
N GLY A 241 5.54 -6.63 18.21
CA GLY A 241 5.17 -7.98 18.63
C GLY A 241 4.28 -7.95 19.86
N LEU A 242 3.31 -8.84 19.91
CA LEU A 242 2.46 -9.07 21.07
C LEU A 242 2.87 -10.39 21.71
N ARG A 243 3.13 -10.37 23.02
CA ARG A 243 3.42 -11.58 23.81
C ARG A 243 2.52 -11.63 25.02
N VAL A 244 1.95 -12.80 25.27
CA VAL A 244 1.13 -13.07 26.45
C VAL A 244 1.87 -14.10 27.29
N TYR A 245 2.12 -13.76 28.55
CA TYR A 245 2.77 -14.65 29.51
C TYR A 245 2.21 -14.41 30.91
N THR A 246 2.27 -15.44 31.75
CA THR A 246 1.91 -15.33 33.16
C THR A 246 3.07 -14.69 33.92
N ILE A 247 2.75 -13.75 34.79
CA ILE A 247 3.73 -13.08 35.65
C ILE A 247 3.77 -13.81 36.99
N GLN A 248 4.95 -14.23 37.42
CA GLN A 248 5.15 -14.86 38.71
C GLN A 248 5.09 -13.84 39.85
N ASN A 249 4.71 -14.26 41.05
CA ASN A 249 4.66 -13.37 42.21
C ASN A 249 6.08 -12.90 42.58
N GLY A 250 6.30 -11.59 42.66
CA GLY A 250 7.63 -11.03 42.99
C GLY A 250 8.21 -11.50 44.32
N ALA A 251 7.37 -11.90 45.29
CA ALA A 251 7.85 -12.51 46.53
C ALA A 251 8.58 -13.83 46.28
N TYR A 252 8.10 -14.62 45.30
CA TYR A 252 8.76 -15.86 44.90
C TYR A 252 10.13 -15.56 44.26
N ASP A 253 10.20 -14.56 43.38
CA ASP A 253 11.46 -14.16 42.74
C ASP A 253 12.50 -13.72 43.77
N HIS A 254 12.08 -12.96 44.79
CA HIS A 254 12.96 -12.59 45.89
C HIS A 254 13.44 -13.78 46.71
N LEU A 255 12.58 -14.76 46.99
CA LEU A 255 12.97 -15.98 47.71
C LEU A 255 13.99 -16.79 46.90
N ILE A 256 13.78 -16.95 45.59
CA ILE A 256 14.72 -17.64 44.71
C ILE A 256 16.06 -16.92 44.67
N LEU A 257 16.05 -15.58 44.56
CA LEU A 257 17.27 -14.77 44.55
C LEU A 257 18.07 -14.91 45.86
N ILE A 258 17.40 -14.75 47.01
CA ILE A 258 18.04 -14.86 48.34
C ILE A 258 18.54 -16.29 48.56
N GLY A 259 17.75 -17.30 48.17
CA GLY A 259 18.14 -18.70 48.22
C GLY A 259 19.41 -18.96 47.40
N GLY A 260 19.47 -18.45 46.17
CA GLY A 260 20.65 -18.53 45.30
C GLY A 260 21.90 -17.91 45.93
N ILE A 261 21.79 -16.67 46.43
CA ILE A 261 22.91 -15.97 47.11
C ILE A 261 23.43 -16.77 48.29
N THR A 262 22.51 -17.31 49.11
CA THR A 262 22.86 -18.08 50.32
C THR A 262 23.65 -19.34 49.94
N VAL A 263 23.19 -20.09 48.94
CA VAL A 263 23.90 -21.29 48.45
C VAL A 263 25.28 -20.93 47.92
N THR A 264 25.43 -19.83 47.18
CA THR A 264 26.73 -19.39 46.66
C THR A 264 27.71 -19.04 47.79
N ILE A 265 27.26 -18.31 48.81
CA ILE A 265 28.09 -17.95 49.97
C ILE A 265 28.51 -19.22 50.72
N LEU A 266 27.58 -20.12 51.00
CA LEU A 266 27.87 -21.37 51.70
C LEU A 266 28.85 -22.25 50.92
N ALA A 267 28.69 -22.36 49.60
CA ALA A 267 29.62 -23.09 48.75
C ALA A 267 31.03 -22.47 48.80
N TYR A 268 31.15 -21.15 48.76
CA TYR A 268 32.43 -20.46 48.87
C TYR A 268 33.11 -20.74 50.22
N PHE A 269 32.35 -20.66 51.32
CA PHE A 269 32.85 -21.00 52.65
C PHE A 269 33.32 -22.46 52.74
N MET A 270 32.52 -23.40 52.22
CA MET A 270 32.89 -24.82 52.21
C MET A 270 34.15 -25.09 51.39
N ILE A 271 34.30 -24.44 50.23
CA ILE A 271 35.52 -24.54 49.40
C ILE A 271 36.73 -23.98 50.14
N ALA A 272 36.59 -22.84 50.81
CA ALA A 272 37.67 -22.24 51.60
C ALA A 272 38.11 -23.15 52.76
N LEU A 273 37.14 -23.75 53.48
CA LEU A 273 37.40 -24.72 54.54
C LEU A 273 38.08 -25.98 54.01
N ALA A 274 37.55 -26.58 52.93
CA ALA A 274 38.13 -27.76 52.30
C ALA A 274 39.56 -27.51 51.82
N ARG A 275 39.83 -26.35 51.18
CA ARG A 275 41.19 -25.93 50.82
C ARG A 275 42.08 -25.85 52.04
N SER A 276 41.64 -25.19 53.12
CA SER A 276 42.43 -25.08 54.34
C SER A 276 42.73 -26.44 54.97
N PHE A 277 41.79 -27.38 54.96
CA PHE A 277 41.99 -28.74 55.47
C PHE A 277 42.98 -29.53 54.62
N ILE A 278 42.82 -29.49 53.29
CA ILE A 278 43.73 -30.16 52.34
C ILE A 278 45.15 -29.60 52.46
N THR A 279 45.31 -28.27 52.52
CA THR A 279 46.64 -27.64 52.70
C THR A 279 47.27 -27.99 54.05
N LYS A 280 46.48 -28.10 55.14
CA LYS A 280 47.00 -28.57 56.43
C LYS A 280 47.41 -30.04 56.40
N ALA A 281 46.65 -30.90 55.71
CA ALA A 281 46.98 -32.31 55.56
C ALA A 281 48.25 -32.52 54.73
N LEU A 282 48.40 -31.80 53.61
CA LEU A 282 49.58 -31.85 52.73
C LEU A 282 50.86 -31.27 53.35
N LYS A 283 50.77 -30.47 54.42
CA LYS A 283 51.94 -29.95 55.17
C LYS A 283 52.40 -30.91 56.28
N ARG A 284 51.72 -32.04 56.47
CA ARG A 284 51.98 -32.98 57.58
C ARG A 284 52.76 -34.22 57.15
N ASP A 285 53.19 -34.27 55.89
CA ASP A 285 54.26 -35.12 55.36
C ASP A 285 55.53 -34.27 55.17
#